data_AF-A0A7C5SY33-F1
#
_entry.id   AF-A0A7C5SY33-F1
#
_cell.length_a   1.000
_cell.length_b   1.000
_cell.length_c   1.000
_cell.angle_alpha   90.00
_cell.angle_beta   90.00
_cell.angle_gamma   90.00
#
_symmetry.space_group_name_H-M   'P 1'
#
loop_
_entity.id
_entity.type
_entity.pdbx_description
1 polymer ?
#
loop_
_entity_poly.entity_id
_entity_poly.type
_entity_poly.pdbx_seq_one_letter_code
_entity_poly.pdbx_strand_id
1 'polypeptide(L)'
;APEVVALGPDWKLQRAHCEVVWKVGVRPVFEVRLASGRSLRATADHRLLSSRGWVRVAELRVGERVAMARRLLSPACPQEWPDGRVILLAHLIGDGSYLPHEPLRYTTSAPENSAVVAAAAAQEFGVKVRKYAGQGNWHQLVFSGNGNRWHPKGLGKWLRELGIFGQRSREKRVPQEVFILSDQQVALFLRHLWATDGTISLRGDGKRGTIAFSTCSRGLAQDVAALLLRLGILSRIRVMGSDSPLYTVAIEGVEMQRKFLEEVGAFGPRKALAERLLKVISGIQANPNVDTIPQEFFGLVRQVMRRKGISQRAMAALRGTAYGGTAHFRFSPSRRVFAQYAELLDEPELLALAESDVFWDRVVAIEPAGEEEVYDLTVPGPACWLAEGIVSHNSGAIEQDADLVVFIHRPEGKKGSDAPVVETEIIIAKQRNGPTGSFRLLFHRSYASFYSPTKEAEEVPF
;
A
#
# COMPACT_ATOMS: atom_id res chain seq x y z
N ALA A 1 3.63 -18.16 -12.03
CA ALA A 1 4.43 -17.45 -11.02
C ALA A 1 3.47 -16.56 -10.19
N PRO A 2 3.91 -15.87 -9.12
CA PRO A 2 2.96 -15.11 -8.30
C PRO A 2 2.34 -13.95 -9.08
N GLU A 3 1.10 -13.62 -8.76
CA GLU A 3 0.41 -12.44 -9.29
C GLU A 3 0.59 -11.27 -8.32
N VAL A 4 0.82 -10.08 -8.84
CA VAL A 4 0.92 -8.84 -8.07
C VAL A 4 -0.06 -7.80 -8.59
N VAL A 5 -0.33 -6.79 -7.78
CA VAL A 5 -1.09 -5.61 -8.22
C VAL A 5 -0.10 -4.55 -8.68
N ALA A 6 -0.28 -4.04 -9.89
CA ALA A 6 0.54 -3.01 -10.52
C ALA A 6 -0.31 -1.82 -10.97
N LEU A 7 0.34 -0.69 -11.22
CA LEU A 7 -0.31 0.51 -11.78
C LEU A 7 -0.14 0.54 -13.29
N GLY A 8 -1.25 0.59 -14.04
CA GLY A 8 -1.25 0.74 -15.48
C GLY A 8 -0.93 2.16 -15.96
N PRO A 9 -0.66 2.35 -17.27
CA PRO A 9 -0.41 3.66 -17.86
C PRO A 9 -1.65 4.57 -17.83
N ASP A 10 -2.84 4.01 -17.65
CA ASP A 10 -4.13 4.69 -17.48
C ASP A 10 -4.41 5.10 -16.02
N TRP A 11 -3.42 4.94 -15.13
CA TRP A 11 -3.53 5.20 -13.70
C TRP A 11 -4.56 4.32 -12.97
N LYS A 12 -4.91 3.17 -13.55
CA LYS A 12 -5.74 2.15 -12.91
C LYS A 12 -4.90 1.03 -12.35
N LEU A 13 -5.37 0.44 -11.25
CA LEU A 13 -4.73 -0.75 -10.70
C LEU A 13 -5.14 -1.97 -11.50
N GLN A 14 -4.18 -2.81 -11.83
CA GLN A 14 -4.38 -4.03 -12.57
C GLN A 14 -3.57 -5.19 -11.99
N ARG A 15 -3.96 -6.40 -12.32
CA ARG A 15 -3.19 -7.60 -12.03
C ARG A 15 -2.06 -7.72 -13.02
N ALA A 16 -0.88 -8.09 -12.53
CA ALA A 16 0.28 -8.33 -13.35
C ALA A 16 0.99 -9.61 -12.90
N HIS A 17 1.56 -10.33 -13.86
CA HIS A 17 2.36 -11.51 -13.59
C HIS A 17 3.75 -11.07 -13.11
N CYS A 18 4.18 -11.57 -11.95
CA CYS A 18 5.56 -11.43 -11.50
C CYS A 18 6.35 -12.61 -12.06
N GLU A 19 7.30 -12.32 -12.95
CA GLU A 19 8.11 -13.34 -13.62
C GLU A 19 9.07 -14.02 -12.63
N VAL A 20 9.74 -13.23 -11.81
CA VAL A 20 10.70 -13.71 -10.84
C VAL A 20 10.71 -12.81 -9.60
N VAL A 21 10.88 -13.47 -8.44
CA VAL A 21 11.18 -12.85 -7.15
C VAL A 21 12.60 -13.28 -6.78
N TRP A 22 13.48 -12.33 -6.47
CA TRP A 22 14.86 -12.67 -6.11
C TRP A 22 15.33 -11.92 -4.88
N LYS A 23 16.32 -12.53 -4.24
CA LYS A 23 17.04 -11.95 -3.11
C LYS A 23 18.17 -11.08 -3.64
N VAL A 24 18.17 -9.81 -3.29
CA VAL A 24 19.25 -8.86 -3.62
C VAL A 24 20.42 -9.00 -2.65
N GLY A 25 20.13 -9.45 -1.42
CA GLY A 25 21.11 -9.65 -0.34
C GLY A 25 20.87 -8.72 0.85
N VAL A 26 21.80 -8.70 1.79
CA VAL A 26 21.74 -7.80 2.94
C VAL A 26 22.15 -6.40 2.51
N ARG A 27 21.27 -5.41 2.72
CA ARG A 27 21.48 -4.01 2.32
C ARG A 27 21.03 -3.06 3.43
N PRO A 28 21.64 -1.86 3.53
CA PRO A 28 21.09 -0.77 4.32
C PRO A 28 19.69 -0.40 3.82
N VAL A 29 18.74 -0.27 4.73
CA VAL A 29 17.35 0.11 4.43
C VAL A 29 16.96 1.40 5.12
N PHE A 30 16.03 2.11 4.50
CA PHE A 30 15.40 3.31 5.04
C PHE A 30 13.91 3.03 5.24
N GLU A 31 13.36 3.48 6.36
CA GLU A 31 11.92 3.48 6.61
C GLU A 31 11.33 4.80 6.12
N VAL A 32 10.54 4.73 5.04
CA VAL A 32 9.74 5.83 4.51
C VAL A 32 8.37 5.79 5.19
N ARG A 33 8.09 6.76 6.05
CA ARG A 33 6.81 6.89 6.77
C ARG A 33 5.93 7.94 6.10
N LEU A 34 4.65 7.62 5.94
CA LEU A 34 3.66 8.47 5.25
C LEU A 34 2.63 9.05 6.23
N ALA A 35 1.91 10.10 5.81
CA ALA A 35 0.96 10.82 6.64
C ALA A 35 -0.31 10.00 6.96
N SER A 36 -0.59 8.92 6.23
CA SER A 36 -1.56 7.90 6.64
C SER A 36 -1.05 6.97 7.75
N GLY A 37 0.20 7.07 8.16
CA GLY A 37 0.84 6.16 9.11
C GLY A 37 1.29 4.83 8.51
N ARG A 38 1.10 4.64 7.19
CA ARG A 38 1.74 3.57 6.43
C ARG A 38 3.24 3.82 6.30
N SER A 39 3.99 2.74 6.15
CA SER A 39 5.45 2.76 6.09
C SER A 39 5.93 1.72 5.09
N LEU A 40 7.00 2.03 4.36
CA LEU A 40 7.72 1.07 3.54
C LEU A 40 9.19 1.11 3.92
N ARG A 41 9.81 -0.07 4.00
CA ARG A 41 11.25 -0.22 4.20
C ARG A 41 11.87 -0.65 2.89
N ALA A 42 12.81 0.14 2.41
CA ALA A 42 13.43 -0.09 1.10
C ALA A 42 14.87 0.44 1.09
N THR A 43 15.67 -0.03 0.13
CA THR A 43 17.04 0.46 -0.08
C THR A 43 17.03 1.89 -0.61
N ALA A 44 18.15 2.59 -0.47
CA ALA A 44 18.31 3.98 -0.91
C ALA A 44 18.02 4.17 -2.43
N ASP A 45 18.40 3.18 -3.24
CA ASP A 45 18.23 3.20 -4.70
C ASP A 45 16.86 2.70 -5.18
N HIS A 46 16.05 2.12 -4.29
CA HIS A 46 14.70 1.70 -4.64
C HIS A 46 13.85 2.91 -5.04
N ARG A 47 12.99 2.77 -6.04
CA ARG A 47 12.23 3.88 -6.61
C ARG A 47 10.75 3.78 -6.29
N LEU A 48 10.19 4.88 -5.81
CA LEU A 48 8.75 5.04 -5.57
C LEU A 48 8.18 6.04 -6.58
N LEU A 49 6.91 5.86 -6.96
CA LEU A 49 6.24 6.81 -7.83
C LEU A 49 5.86 8.07 -7.03
N SER A 50 6.38 9.22 -7.43
CA SER A 50 6.07 10.54 -6.86
C SER A 50 5.34 11.42 -7.86
N SER A 51 4.90 12.62 -7.44
CA SER A 51 4.34 13.61 -8.37
C SER A 51 5.34 14.14 -9.41
N ARG A 52 6.64 13.85 -9.24
CA ARG A 52 7.71 14.15 -10.20
C ARG A 52 8.10 12.95 -11.08
N GLY A 53 7.40 11.83 -10.97
CA GLY A 53 7.77 10.55 -11.57
C GLY A 53 8.49 9.63 -10.60
N TRP A 54 9.25 8.67 -11.12
CA TRP A 54 9.99 7.68 -10.32
C TRP A 54 11.19 8.32 -9.62
N VAL A 55 11.20 8.30 -8.28
CA VAL A 55 12.23 8.95 -7.46
C VAL A 55 12.84 7.90 -6.52
N ARG A 56 14.17 7.90 -6.39
CA ARG A 56 14.89 7.03 -5.46
C ARG A 56 14.57 7.40 -4.02
N VAL A 57 14.54 6.43 -3.11
CA VAL A 57 14.33 6.69 -1.68
C VAL A 57 15.33 7.70 -1.13
N ALA A 58 16.60 7.66 -1.56
CA ALA A 58 17.63 8.63 -1.20
C ALA A 58 17.35 10.07 -1.66
N GLU A 59 16.54 10.25 -2.70
CA GLU A 59 16.22 11.54 -3.32
C GLU A 59 14.85 12.08 -2.88
N LEU A 60 14.05 11.26 -2.20
CA LEU A 60 12.77 11.67 -1.64
C LEU A 60 12.97 12.67 -0.52
N ARG A 61 12.05 13.64 -0.42
CA ARG A 61 12.06 14.66 0.62
C ARG A 61 10.79 14.58 1.46
N VAL A 62 10.93 14.88 2.75
CA VAL A 62 9.77 15.07 3.64
C VAL A 62 8.90 16.19 3.07
N GLY A 63 7.59 15.94 3.02
CA GLY A 63 6.60 16.84 2.40
C GLY A 63 6.24 16.48 0.96
N GLU A 64 7.07 15.72 0.24
CA GLU A 64 6.71 15.19 -1.07
C GLU A 64 5.58 14.15 -0.97
N ARG A 65 4.88 13.93 -2.08
CA ARG A 65 3.80 12.93 -2.15
C ARG A 65 4.19 11.76 -3.03
N VAL A 66 3.90 10.57 -2.54
CA VAL A 66 4.10 9.30 -3.24
C VAL A 66 2.75 8.65 -3.55
N ALA A 67 2.70 7.89 -4.62
CA ALA A 67 1.53 7.18 -5.07
C ALA A 67 1.28 5.93 -4.22
N MET A 68 0.05 5.79 -3.77
CA MET A 68 -0.48 4.66 -3.03
C MET A 68 -1.79 4.23 -3.66
N ALA A 69 -2.19 2.97 -3.51
CA ALA A 69 -3.54 2.55 -3.87
C ALA A 69 -4.60 3.36 -3.10
N ARG A 70 -5.63 3.82 -3.81
CA ARG A 70 -6.84 4.44 -3.22
C ARG A 70 -7.85 3.38 -2.78
N ARG A 71 -7.84 2.23 -3.46
CA ARG A 71 -8.57 1.01 -3.14
C ARG A 71 -7.75 -0.20 -3.62
N LEU A 72 -7.67 -1.27 -2.84
CA LEU A 72 -7.05 -2.52 -3.32
C LEU A 72 -8.04 -3.33 -4.16
N LEU A 73 -7.52 -4.06 -5.16
CA LEU A 73 -8.32 -5.00 -5.95
C LEU A 73 -8.78 -6.17 -5.09
N SER A 74 -10.07 -6.51 -5.17
CA SER A 74 -10.61 -7.74 -4.58
C SER A 74 -9.98 -8.94 -5.28
N PRO A 75 -9.73 -10.08 -4.60
CA PRO A 75 -9.15 -11.29 -5.17
C PRO A 75 -9.88 -11.72 -6.45
N ALA A 76 -9.15 -12.27 -7.43
CA ALA A 76 -9.74 -12.74 -8.69
C ALA A 76 -10.76 -13.86 -8.45
N CYS A 77 -10.43 -14.75 -7.51
CA CYS A 77 -11.27 -15.84 -7.07
C CYS A 77 -11.37 -15.75 -5.53
N PRO A 78 -12.32 -14.95 -5.00
CA PRO A 78 -12.50 -14.84 -3.57
C PRO A 78 -12.96 -16.18 -2.99
N GLN A 79 -12.47 -16.50 -1.80
CA GLN A 79 -12.98 -17.61 -1.01
C GLN A 79 -14.21 -17.16 -0.20
N GLU A 80 -15.05 -18.13 0.11
CA GLU A 80 -16.19 -17.95 1.00
C GLU A 80 -16.10 -18.95 2.15
N TRP A 81 -16.18 -18.45 3.37
CA TRP A 81 -16.25 -19.25 4.57
C TRP A 81 -17.68 -19.30 5.10
N PRO A 82 -18.02 -20.23 6.00
CA PRO A 82 -19.17 -20.04 6.87
C PRO A 82 -19.01 -18.75 7.68
N ASP A 83 -20.02 -17.88 7.68
CA ASP A 83 -19.99 -16.59 8.40
C ASP A 83 -19.64 -16.76 9.88
N GLY A 84 -20.08 -17.85 10.51
CA GLY A 84 -19.72 -18.19 11.88
C GLY A 84 -18.20 -18.23 12.11
N ARG A 85 -17.41 -18.74 11.16
CA ARG A 85 -15.95 -18.78 11.27
C ARG A 85 -15.34 -17.39 11.17
N VAL A 86 -15.84 -16.57 10.25
CA VAL A 86 -15.38 -15.18 10.07
C VAL A 86 -15.64 -14.37 11.35
N ILE A 87 -16.84 -14.49 11.89
CA ILE A 87 -17.26 -13.84 13.14
C ILE A 87 -16.40 -14.31 14.31
N LEU A 88 -16.24 -15.63 14.47
CA LEU A 88 -15.46 -16.22 15.56
C LEU A 88 -14.00 -15.76 15.51
N LEU A 89 -13.38 -15.77 14.32
CA LEU A 89 -12.00 -15.34 14.14
C LEU A 89 -11.81 -13.87 14.53
N ALA A 90 -12.69 -12.98 14.06
CA ALA A 90 -12.63 -11.57 14.37
C ALA A 90 -12.67 -11.30 15.89
N HIS A 91 -13.59 -11.98 16.59
CA HIS A 91 -13.70 -11.88 18.04
C HIS A 91 -12.51 -12.48 18.79
N LEU A 92 -11.95 -13.60 18.32
CA LEU A 92 -10.76 -14.20 18.94
C LEU A 92 -9.51 -13.34 18.72
N ILE A 93 -9.36 -12.70 17.56
CA ILE A 93 -8.27 -11.75 17.31
C ILE A 93 -8.39 -10.53 18.24
N GLY A 94 -9.58 -9.99 18.48
CA GLY A 94 -9.74 -8.92 19.48
C GLY A 94 -9.53 -9.40 20.91
N ASP A 95 -10.54 -10.08 21.47
CA ASP A 95 -10.64 -10.39 22.91
C ASP A 95 -10.36 -11.87 23.25
N GLY A 96 -9.83 -12.65 22.31
CA GLY A 96 -9.45 -14.04 22.54
C GLY A 96 -8.06 -14.21 23.16
N SER A 97 -7.91 -15.29 23.94
CA SER A 97 -6.62 -15.84 24.38
C SER A 97 -6.50 -17.29 23.92
N TYR A 98 -5.41 -17.58 23.21
CA TYR A 98 -5.11 -18.87 22.60
C TYR A 98 -3.63 -19.23 22.77
N LEU A 99 -3.12 -19.02 23.98
CA LEU A 99 -1.73 -19.30 24.35
C LEU A 99 -1.48 -20.80 24.59
N PRO A 100 -0.24 -21.28 24.38
CA PRO A 100 0.13 -22.64 24.76
C PRO A 100 -0.03 -22.81 26.28
N HIS A 101 -0.42 -24.02 26.70
CA HIS A 101 -0.61 -24.39 28.11
C HIS A 101 -1.73 -23.65 28.86
N GLU A 102 -2.45 -22.74 28.20
CA GLU A 102 -3.62 -22.06 28.76
C GLU A 102 -4.90 -22.56 28.08
N PRO A 103 -6.05 -22.58 28.78
CA PRO A 103 -7.33 -22.86 28.14
C PRO A 103 -7.67 -21.77 27.11
N LEU A 104 -8.21 -22.18 25.96
CA LEU A 104 -8.73 -21.27 24.95
C LEU A 104 -9.90 -20.47 25.55
N ARG A 105 -9.79 -19.14 25.53
CA ARG A 105 -10.73 -18.24 26.21
C ARG A 105 -11.12 -17.06 25.33
N TYR A 106 -12.30 -16.51 25.58
CA TYR A 106 -12.77 -15.25 25.02
C TYR A 106 -13.47 -14.46 26.13
N THR A 107 -13.15 -13.17 26.27
CA THR A 107 -13.64 -12.34 27.38
C THR A 107 -14.39 -11.13 26.85
N THR A 108 -15.57 -10.84 27.36
CA THR A 108 -16.33 -9.65 26.92
C THR A 108 -17.32 -9.22 28.00
N SER A 109 -17.70 -7.94 28.01
CA SER A 109 -18.79 -7.42 28.82
C SER A 109 -20.14 -7.40 28.10
N ALA A 110 -20.17 -7.71 26.80
CA ALA A 110 -21.35 -7.64 25.96
C ALA A 110 -22.02 -9.02 25.81
N PRO A 111 -23.28 -9.19 26.25
CA PRO A 111 -24.02 -10.44 26.09
C PRO A 111 -24.13 -10.90 24.62
N GLU A 112 -24.41 -9.97 23.70
CA GLU A 112 -24.58 -10.22 22.27
C GLU A 112 -23.28 -10.78 21.64
N ASN A 113 -22.13 -10.21 22.02
CA ASN A 113 -20.83 -10.70 21.57
C ASN A 113 -20.57 -12.12 22.07
N SER A 114 -20.85 -12.40 23.34
CA SER A 114 -20.66 -13.78 23.84
C SER A 114 -21.62 -14.79 23.23
N ALA A 115 -22.86 -14.38 22.94
CA ALA A 115 -23.84 -15.26 22.33
C ALA A 115 -23.41 -15.68 20.92
N VAL A 116 -22.98 -14.73 20.08
CA VAL A 116 -22.55 -15.03 18.72
C VAL A 116 -21.25 -15.86 18.69
N VAL A 117 -20.30 -15.57 19.59
CA VAL A 117 -19.05 -16.34 19.70
C VAL A 117 -19.32 -17.76 20.17
N ALA A 118 -20.19 -17.95 21.17
CA ALA A 118 -20.55 -19.27 21.67
C ALA A 118 -21.26 -20.10 20.59
N ALA A 119 -22.22 -19.51 19.89
CA ALA A 119 -22.95 -20.16 18.80
C ALA A 119 -22.00 -20.56 17.66
N ALA A 120 -21.17 -19.64 17.18
CA ALA A 120 -20.22 -19.90 16.11
C ALA A 120 -19.21 -21.00 16.48
N ALA A 121 -18.63 -20.95 17.69
CA ALA A 121 -17.68 -21.97 18.13
C ALA A 121 -18.34 -23.36 18.20
N ALA A 122 -19.55 -23.46 18.76
CA ALA A 122 -20.25 -24.73 18.88
C ALA A 122 -20.68 -25.29 17.52
N GLN A 123 -21.23 -24.46 16.63
CA GLN A 123 -21.75 -24.87 15.33
C GLN A 123 -20.64 -25.23 14.34
N GLU A 124 -19.58 -24.41 14.26
CA GLU A 124 -18.53 -24.57 13.24
C GLU A 124 -17.46 -25.61 13.63
N PHE A 125 -17.23 -25.80 14.93
CA PHE A 125 -16.12 -26.62 15.43
C PHE A 125 -16.55 -27.72 16.42
N GLY A 126 -17.82 -27.80 16.78
CA GLY A 126 -18.34 -28.81 17.71
C GLY A 126 -17.74 -28.71 19.12
N VAL A 127 -17.16 -27.56 19.49
CA VAL A 127 -16.52 -27.39 20.80
C VAL A 127 -17.56 -27.12 21.89
N LYS A 128 -17.28 -27.60 23.09
CA LYS A 128 -18.10 -27.31 24.27
C LYS A 128 -17.71 -25.94 24.82
N VAL A 129 -18.69 -25.03 24.88
CA VAL A 129 -18.51 -23.65 25.39
C VAL A 129 -19.08 -23.55 26.80
N ARG A 130 -18.24 -23.16 27.77
CA ARG A 130 -18.68 -22.87 29.15
C ARG A 130 -18.54 -21.38 29.42
N LYS A 131 -19.59 -20.78 29.96
CA LYS A 131 -19.61 -19.37 30.36
C LYS A 131 -19.32 -19.25 31.86
N TYR A 132 -18.38 -18.38 32.21
CA TYR A 132 -17.99 -18.06 33.58
C TYR A 132 -18.24 -16.58 33.83
N ALA A 133 -18.87 -16.24 34.96
CA ALA A 133 -19.03 -14.85 35.39
C ALA A 133 -17.67 -14.29 35.83
N GLY A 134 -17.39 -13.04 35.44
CA GLY A 134 -16.24 -12.25 35.89
C GLY A 134 -16.67 -11.12 36.83
N GLN A 135 -15.80 -10.11 36.98
CA GLN A 135 -16.14 -8.92 37.77
C GLN A 135 -17.07 -7.98 36.99
N GLY A 136 -18.14 -7.50 37.63
CA GLY A 136 -19.13 -6.62 37.00
C GLY A 136 -19.88 -7.32 35.86
N ASN A 137 -20.02 -6.64 34.73
CA ASN A 137 -20.72 -7.19 33.55
C ASN A 137 -19.82 -8.09 32.68
N TRP A 138 -18.56 -8.31 33.07
CA TRP A 138 -17.65 -9.15 32.32
C TRP A 138 -17.95 -10.63 32.49
N HIS A 139 -17.88 -11.38 31.40
CA HIS A 139 -17.91 -12.83 31.43
C HIS A 139 -16.88 -13.41 30.47
N GLN A 140 -16.48 -14.64 30.75
CA GLN A 140 -15.51 -15.37 29.97
C GLN A 140 -16.13 -16.65 29.40
N LEU A 141 -15.89 -16.92 28.13
CA LEU A 141 -16.14 -18.19 27.51
C LEU A 141 -14.87 -19.02 27.52
N VAL A 142 -14.96 -20.28 27.96
CA VAL A 142 -13.88 -21.27 27.87
C VAL A 142 -14.31 -22.35 26.89
N PHE A 143 -13.45 -22.61 25.91
CA PHE A 143 -13.72 -23.59 24.85
C PHE A 143 -12.98 -24.89 25.15
N SER A 144 -13.71 -26.00 25.18
CA SER A 144 -13.19 -27.34 25.46
C SER A 144 -13.58 -28.33 24.37
N GLY A 145 -12.89 -29.47 24.31
CA GLY A 145 -13.01 -30.42 23.19
C GLY A 145 -12.04 -30.17 22.04
N ASN A 146 -11.02 -29.31 22.24
CA ASN A 146 -9.99 -28.95 21.25
C ASN A 146 -8.87 -29.99 21.08
N GLY A 147 -9.08 -31.23 21.53
CA GLY A 147 -8.03 -32.26 21.55
C GLY A 147 -6.92 -31.95 22.56
N ASN A 148 -5.70 -32.37 22.24
CA ASN A 148 -4.50 -32.12 23.08
C ASN A 148 -3.33 -31.58 22.24
N ARG A 149 -2.16 -31.39 22.88
CA ARG A 149 -0.96 -30.85 22.22
C ARG A 149 -0.52 -31.66 20.99
N TRP A 150 -0.60 -32.99 21.09
CA TRP A 150 -0.15 -33.93 20.07
C TRP A 150 -1.22 -34.20 19.00
N HIS A 151 -2.48 -34.12 19.41
CA HIS A 151 -3.65 -34.36 18.55
C HIS A 151 -4.63 -33.18 18.65
N PRO A 152 -4.33 -32.05 17.99
CA PRO A 152 -5.22 -30.90 17.92
C PRO A 152 -6.57 -31.29 17.32
N LYS A 153 -7.68 -30.77 17.85
CA LYS A 153 -9.01 -30.89 17.25
C LYS A 153 -9.77 -29.56 17.30
N GLY A 154 -10.84 -29.47 16.50
CA GLY A 154 -11.77 -28.35 16.51
C GLY A 154 -11.09 -26.99 16.36
N LEU A 155 -11.52 -26.05 17.18
CA LEU A 155 -11.07 -24.65 17.15
C LEU A 155 -9.56 -24.52 17.40
N GLY A 156 -8.99 -25.30 18.32
CA GLY A 156 -7.55 -25.28 18.59
C GLY A 156 -6.68 -25.79 17.43
N LYS A 157 -7.18 -26.74 16.63
CA LYS A 157 -6.50 -27.19 15.40
C LYS A 157 -6.55 -26.11 14.33
N TRP A 158 -7.73 -25.54 14.12
CA TRP A 158 -7.94 -24.51 13.10
C TRP A 158 -7.07 -23.28 13.33
N LEU A 159 -6.94 -22.79 14.58
CA LEU A 159 -6.04 -21.67 14.88
C LEU A 159 -4.56 -21.96 14.60
N ARG A 160 -4.13 -23.23 14.66
CA ARG A 160 -2.77 -23.65 14.28
C ARG A 160 -2.62 -23.71 12.77
N GLU A 161 -3.63 -24.19 12.06
CA GLU A 161 -3.67 -24.20 10.59
C GLU A 161 -3.61 -22.77 10.03
N LEU A 162 -4.28 -21.81 10.67
CA LEU A 162 -4.19 -20.37 10.35
C LEU A 162 -2.87 -19.71 10.79
N GLY A 163 -1.98 -20.42 11.50
CA GLY A 163 -0.71 -19.88 11.96
C GLY A 163 -0.78 -18.81 13.07
N ILE A 164 -1.93 -18.62 13.72
CA ILE A 164 -2.11 -17.59 14.77
C ILE A 164 -2.12 -18.14 16.20
N PHE A 165 -2.18 -19.46 16.38
CA PHE A 165 -2.15 -20.06 17.72
C PHE A 165 -0.87 -19.65 18.48
N GLY A 166 -1.04 -19.22 19.72
CA GLY A 166 0.05 -18.79 20.59
C GLY A 166 0.47 -17.32 20.51
N GLN A 167 -0.11 -16.52 19.61
CA GLN A 167 0.22 -15.09 19.55
C GLN A 167 -0.24 -14.34 20.81
N ARG A 168 0.64 -13.50 21.35
CA ARG A 168 0.30 -12.50 22.37
C ARG A 168 -0.29 -11.25 21.71
N SER A 169 -0.89 -10.36 22.52
CA SER A 169 -1.57 -9.14 22.01
C SER A 169 -0.71 -8.27 21.07
N ARG A 170 0.60 -8.20 21.29
CA ARG A 170 1.55 -7.44 20.45
C ARG A 170 1.94 -8.14 19.14
N GLU A 171 1.71 -9.45 19.07
CA GLU A 171 2.08 -10.33 17.95
C GLU A 171 0.87 -10.66 17.07
N LYS A 172 -0.34 -10.32 17.51
CA LYS A 172 -1.58 -10.63 16.78
C LYS A 172 -1.51 -10.10 15.34
N ARG A 173 -1.92 -10.93 14.39
CA ARG A 173 -2.04 -10.61 12.96
C ARG A 173 -3.38 -11.09 12.44
N VAL A 174 -3.82 -10.50 11.33
CA VAL A 174 -4.89 -11.11 10.54
C VAL A 174 -4.29 -12.26 9.71
N PRO A 175 -4.85 -13.49 9.77
CA PRO A 175 -4.40 -14.60 8.92
C PRO A 175 -4.50 -14.28 7.43
N GLN A 176 -3.59 -14.84 6.62
CA GLN A 176 -3.55 -14.60 5.17
C GLN A 176 -4.87 -14.96 4.49
N GLU A 177 -5.56 -15.97 5.01
CA GLU A 177 -6.81 -16.48 4.49
C GLU A 177 -7.93 -15.43 4.51
N VAL A 178 -7.90 -14.47 5.45
CA VAL A 178 -8.89 -13.37 5.49
C VAL A 178 -8.71 -12.43 4.30
N PHE A 179 -7.48 -12.24 3.84
CA PHE A 179 -7.18 -11.35 2.71
C PHE A 179 -7.66 -11.90 1.36
N ILE A 180 -7.97 -13.19 1.29
CA ILE A 180 -8.51 -13.84 0.09
C ILE A 180 -10.01 -14.13 0.17
N LEU A 181 -10.69 -13.81 1.27
CA LEU A 181 -12.16 -13.88 1.37
C LEU A 181 -12.84 -12.88 0.42
N SER A 182 -14.16 -12.93 0.24
CA SER A 182 -14.90 -11.88 -0.49
C SER A 182 -14.96 -10.54 0.26
N ASP A 183 -15.27 -9.46 -0.46
CA ASP A 183 -15.40 -8.12 0.15
C ASP A 183 -16.51 -8.09 1.21
N GLN A 184 -17.58 -8.87 1.03
CA GLN A 184 -18.67 -9.01 2.00
C GLN A 184 -18.17 -9.64 3.30
N GLN A 185 -17.34 -10.69 3.21
CA GLN A 185 -16.78 -11.33 4.39
C GLN A 185 -15.66 -10.53 5.04
N VAL A 186 -14.89 -9.74 4.28
CA VAL A 186 -13.97 -8.76 4.85
C VAL A 186 -14.74 -7.69 5.64
N ALA A 187 -15.86 -7.19 5.12
CA ALA A 187 -16.72 -6.27 5.84
C ALA A 187 -17.32 -6.91 7.11
N LEU A 188 -17.77 -8.17 7.04
CA LEU A 188 -18.26 -8.93 8.19
C LEU A 188 -17.16 -9.12 9.26
N PHE A 189 -15.95 -9.48 8.83
CA PHE A 189 -14.78 -9.61 9.71
C PHE A 189 -14.50 -8.29 10.43
N LEU A 190 -14.40 -7.18 9.69
CA LEU A 190 -14.14 -5.86 10.25
C LEU A 190 -15.25 -5.41 11.21
N ARG A 191 -16.53 -5.71 10.91
CA ARG A 191 -17.69 -5.41 11.78
C ARG A 191 -17.54 -6.05 13.15
N HIS A 192 -17.17 -7.32 13.18
CA HIS A 192 -17.02 -8.08 14.42
C HIS A 192 -15.70 -7.79 15.12
N LEU A 193 -14.62 -7.47 14.39
CA LEU A 193 -13.39 -7.00 14.98
C LEU A 193 -13.64 -5.64 15.69
N TRP A 194 -14.41 -4.73 15.08
CA TRP A 194 -14.83 -3.48 15.73
C TRP A 194 -15.70 -3.69 16.98
N ALA A 195 -16.36 -4.84 17.11
CA ALA A 195 -17.14 -5.18 18.30
C ALA A 195 -16.26 -5.52 19.53
N THR A 196 -14.95 -5.69 19.33
CA THR A 196 -13.94 -5.91 20.39
C THR A 196 -13.32 -4.58 20.81
N ASP A 197 -12.17 -4.22 20.25
CA ASP A 197 -11.40 -2.99 20.54
C ASP A 197 -11.75 -1.78 19.66
N GLY A 198 -12.88 -1.85 18.94
CA GLY A 198 -13.38 -0.74 18.14
C GLY A 198 -14.01 0.37 18.98
N THR A 199 -13.96 1.60 18.50
CA THR A 199 -14.62 2.78 19.07
C THR A 199 -15.52 3.38 18.01
N ILE A 200 -16.78 3.61 18.36
CA ILE A 200 -17.74 4.41 17.60
C ILE A 200 -18.40 5.35 18.59
N SER A 201 -18.20 6.66 18.43
CA SER A 201 -18.76 7.67 19.33
C SER A 201 -19.18 8.92 18.59
N LEU A 202 -20.13 9.65 19.17
CA LEU A 202 -20.45 11.02 18.81
C LEU A 202 -19.58 11.97 19.64
N ARG A 203 -19.05 13.02 19.01
CA ARG A 203 -18.37 14.11 19.71
C ARG A 203 -19.38 14.98 20.45
N GLY A 204 -18.91 15.76 21.42
CA GLY A 204 -19.76 16.62 22.24
C GLY A 204 -20.57 17.67 21.45
N ASP A 205 -20.14 18.00 20.22
CA ASP A 205 -20.90 18.87 19.31
C ASP A 205 -22.11 18.20 18.64
N GLY A 206 -22.25 16.87 18.77
CA GLY A 206 -23.30 16.07 18.16
C GLY A 206 -23.29 16.06 16.62
N LYS A 207 -22.28 16.67 15.98
CA LYS A 207 -22.17 16.84 14.52
C LYS A 207 -21.09 15.97 13.91
N ARG A 208 -20.14 15.50 14.71
CA ARG A 208 -19.02 14.67 14.25
C ARG A 208 -18.91 13.44 15.12
N GLY A 209 -18.28 12.40 14.59
CA GLY A 209 -17.98 11.19 15.33
C GLY A 209 -16.53 10.78 15.28
N THR A 210 -16.22 9.79 16.11
CA THR A 210 -14.95 9.07 16.06
C THR A 210 -15.26 7.62 15.70
N ILE A 211 -14.56 7.12 14.68
CA ILE A 211 -14.52 5.70 14.35
C ILE A 211 -13.05 5.30 14.33
N ALA A 212 -12.67 4.38 15.22
CA ALA A 212 -11.28 3.97 15.37
C ALA A 212 -11.16 2.54 15.91
N PHE A 213 -10.09 1.85 15.58
CA PHE A 213 -9.71 0.55 16.16
C PHE A 213 -8.35 0.67 16.84
N SER A 214 -8.22 0.17 18.07
CA SER A 214 -6.98 0.29 18.85
C SER A 214 -6.34 -1.07 19.10
N THR A 215 -5.02 -1.15 19.03
CA THR A 215 -4.27 -2.38 19.27
C THR A 215 -2.83 -2.07 19.69
N CYS A 216 -2.20 -2.97 20.44
CA CYS A 216 -0.77 -2.90 20.74
C CYS A 216 0.10 -3.67 19.71
N SER A 217 -0.52 -4.31 18.71
CA SER A 217 0.18 -4.95 17.60
C SER A 217 0.26 -4.00 16.40
N ARG A 218 1.48 -3.58 16.05
CA ARG A 218 1.75 -2.82 14.81
C ARG A 218 1.23 -3.57 13.58
N GLY A 219 1.49 -4.88 13.52
CA GLY A 219 1.08 -5.73 12.41
C GLY A 219 -0.43 -5.81 12.26
N LEU A 220 -1.18 -5.96 13.36
CA LEU A 220 -2.64 -5.96 13.31
C LEU A 220 -3.18 -4.61 12.82
N ALA A 221 -2.58 -3.49 13.25
CA ALA A 221 -2.99 -2.17 12.78
C ALA A 221 -2.77 -2.00 11.26
N GLN A 222 -1.65 -2.51 10.74
CA GLN A 222 -1.35 -2.52 9.31
C GLN A 222 -2.32 -3.41 8.52
N ASP A 223 -2.58 -4.63 9.02
CA ASP A 223 -3.51 -5.58 8.40
C ASP A 223 -4.93 -4.99 8.33
N VAL A 224 -5.43 -4.40 9.42
CA VAL A 224 -6.74 -3.73 9.46
C VAL A 224 -6.78 -2.55 8.50
N ALA A 225 -5.72 -1.75 8.40
CA ALA A 225 -5.63 -0.66 7.45
C ALA A 225 -5.62 -1.14 5.98
N ALA A 226 -5.04 -2.32 5.70
CA ALA A 226 -5.06 -2.93 4.38
C ALA A 226 -6.45 -3.48 4.03
N LEU A 227 -7.15 -4.15 4.96
CA LEU A 227 -8.53 -4.61 4.76
C LEU A 227 -9.50 -3.44 4.54
N LEU A 228 -9.37 -2.36 5.30
CA LEU A 228 -10.14 -1.13 5.08
C LEU A 228 -9.82 -0.54 3.69
N LEU A 229 -8.55 -0.53 3.27
CA LEU A 229 -8.16 -0.06 1.95
C LEU A 229 -8.75 -0.91 0.82
N ARG A 230 -8.92 -2.22 1.01
CA ARG A 230 -9.59 -3.11 0.06
C ARG A 230 -11.07 -2.75 -0.14
N LEU A 231 -11.75 -2.37 0.93
CA LEU A 231 -13.10 -1.80 0.85
C LEU A 231 -13.08 -0.36 0.31
N GLY A 232 -11.91 0.25 0.09
CA GLY A 232 -11.76 1.63 -0.35
C GLY A 232 -12.10 2.63 0.75
N ILE A 233 -11.83 2.26 2.01
CA ILE A 233 -11.93 3.11 3.19
C ILE A 233 -10.50 3.51 3.58
N LEU A 234 -10.12 4.75 3.27
CA LEU A 234 -8.83 5.31 3.65
C LEU A 234 -8.80 5.57 5.17
N SER A 235 -7.85 4.94 5.85
CA SER A 235 -7.62 5.08 7.28
C SER A 235 -6.24 5.64 7.59
N ARG A 236 -6.12 6.24 8.78
CA ARG A 236 -4.86 6.76 9.33
C ARG A 236 -4.44 5.94 10.55
N ILE A 237 -3.24 5.39 10.52
CA ILE A 237 -2.60 4.76 11.68
C ILE A 237 -1.94 5.87 12.50
N ARG A 238 -2.29 5.96 13.78
CA ARG A 238 -1.68 6.85 14.77
C ARG A 238 -0.97 6.00 15.81
N VAL A 239 0.15 6.49 16.33
CA VAL A 239 0.93 5.83 17.38
C VAL A 239 0.93 6.72 18.60
N MET A 240 0.62 6.15 19.77
CA MET A 240 0.63 6.83 21.06
C MET A 240 1.56 6.12 22.05
N GLY A 241 2.42 6.88 22.73
CA GLY A 241 3.41 6.34 23.67
C GLY A 241 4.71 5.85 23.00
N SER A 242 5.82 5.85 23.76
CA SER A 242 7.14 5.38 23.31
C SER A 242 7.43 3.93 23.71
N ASP A 243 7.27 3.60 24.99
CA ASP A 243 7.79 2.34 25.55
C ASP A 243 6.82 1.16 25.38
N SER A 244 5.54 1.46 25.16
CA SER A 244 4.48 0.50 24.87
C SER A 244 3.49 1.14 23.91
N PRO A 245 3.85 1.23 22.62
CA PRO A 245 3.06 1.97 21.65
C PRO A 245 1.67 1.36 21.49
N LEU A 246 0.66 2.22 21.57
CA LEU A 246 -0.71 1.91 21.16
C LEU A 246 -0.91 2.43 19.74
N TYR A 247 -1.33 1.54 18.84
CA TYR A 247 -1.66 1.84 17.46
C TYR A 247 -3.16 2.03 17.34
N THR A 248 -3.58 3.15 16.74
CA THR A 248 -4.98 3.44 16.46
C THR A 248 -5.18 3.59 14.96
N VAL A 249 -6.02 2.74 14.37
CA VAL A 249 -6.50 2.86 12.99
C VAL A 249 -7.75 3.74 12.98
N ALA A 250 -7.59 5.01 12.65
CA ALA A 250 -8.65 6.00 12.65
C ALA A 250 -9.27 6.18 11.26
N ILE A 251 -10.61 6.24 11.21
CA ILE A 251 -11.37 6.55 10.01
C ILE A 251 -11.81 8.01 10.09
N GLU A 252 -11.12 8.84 9.31
CA GLU A 252 -11.24 10.29 9.35
C GLU A 252 -11.93 10.82 8.09
N GLY A 253 -12.68 11.90 8.25
CA GLY A 253 -13.47 12.48 7.17
C GLY A 253 -14.84 11.82 7.03
N VAL A 254 -15.84 12.64 6.74
CA VAL A 254 -17.25 12.22 6.67
C VAL A 254 -17.47 11.16 5.58
N GLU A 255 -16.77 11.27 4.45
CA GLU A 255 -16.91 10.32 3.35
C GLU A 255 -16.47 8.91 3.76
N MET A 256 -15.28 8.78 4.37
CA MET A 256 -14.77 7.48 4.82
C MET A 256 -15.57 6.92 6.00
N GLN A 257 -16.03 7.79 6.91
CA GLN A 257 -16.91 7.37 8.02
C GLN A 257 -18.26 6.85 7.51
N ARG A 258 -18.87 7.54 6.53
CA ARG A 258 -20.12 7.11 5.91
C ARG A 258 -19.94 5.74 5.26
N LYS A 259 -18.89 5.59 4.44
CA LYS A 259 -18.57 4.33 3.78
C LYS A 259 -18.37 3.18 4.76
N PHE A 260 -17.65 3.41 5.86
CA PHE A 260 -17.50 2.41 6.91
C PHE A 260 -18.85 2.03 7.54
N LEU A 261 -19.69 3.00 7.89
CA LEU A 261 -20.97 2.73 8.54
C LEU A 261 -21.96 2.02 7.63
N GLU A 262 -21.90 2.27 6.32
CA GLU A 262 -22.75 1.65 5.31
C GLU A 262 -22.28 0.24 4.93
N GLU A 263 -20.98 0.04 4.67
CA GLU A 263 -20.44 -1.24 4.20
C GLU A 263 -20.08 -2.18 5.37
N VAL A 264 -19.37 -1.67 6.39
CA VAL A 264 -18.91 -2.47 7.53
C VAL A 264 -19.96 -2.46 8.63
N GLY A 265 -20.45 -1.29 9.04
CA GLY A 265 -21.42 -1.15 10.13
C GLY A 265 -20.85 -1.52 11.50
N ALA A 266 -21.71 -1.91 12.44
CA ALA A 266 -21.33 -2.25 13.80
C ALA A 266 -22.18 -3.38 14.38
N PHE A 267 -21.62 -4.08 15.37
CA PHE A 267 -22.27 -5.18 16.07
C PHE A 267 -22.34 -4.94 17.60
N GLY A 268 -23.30 -5.60 18.25
CA GLY A 268 -23.49 -5.54 19.70
C GLY A 268 -23.79 -4.13 20.21
N PRO A 269 -23.21 -3.71 21.36
CA PRO A 269 -23.49 -2.42 21.98
C PRO A 269 -23.18 -1.19 21.12
N ARG A 270 -22.40 -1.35 20.05
CA ARG A 270 -21.99 -0.25 19.15
C ARG A 270 -23.00 0.04 18.05
N LYS A 271 -23.95 -0.86 17.80
CA LYS A 271 -24.92 -0.75 16.68
C LYS A 271 -25.74 0.54 16.73
N ALA A 272 -26.35 0.85 17.88
CA ALA A 272 -27.18 2.04 18.03
C ALA A 272 -26.39 3.35 17.84
N LEU A 273 -25.14 3.39 18.32
CA LEU A 273 -24.26 4.56 18.13
C LEU A 273 -23.84 4.72 16.67
N ALA A 274 -23.55 3.61 15.97
CA ALA A 274 -23.23 3.62 14.55
C ALA A 274 -24.39 4.16 13.69
N GLU A 275 -25.61 3.69 13.93
CA GLU A 275 -26.81 4.15 13.23
C GLU A 275 -27.08 5.64 13.50
N ARG A 276 -26.93 6.09 14.75
CA ARG A 276 -27.04 7.51 15.11
C ARG A 276 -25.99 8.36 14.43
N LEU A 277 -24.74 7.90 14.43
CA LEU A 277 -23.64 8.60 13.77
C LEU A 277 -23.87 8.73 12.27
N LEU A 278 -24.32 7.65 11.60
CA LEU A 278 -24.63 7.67 10.18
C LEU A 278 -25.67 8.75 9.87
N LYS A 279 -26.78 8.79 10.61
CA LYS A 279 -27.83 9.81 10.46
C LYS A 279 -27.28 11.23 10.58
N VAL A 280 -26.38 11.48 11.54
CA VAL A 280 -25.78 12.79 11.76
C VAL A 280 -24.89 13.20 10.59
N ILE A 281 -24.05 12.29 10.09
CA ILE A 281 -23.03 12.64 9.08
C ILE A 281 -23.56 12.57 7.64
N SER A 282 -24.70 11.95 7.38
CA SER A 282 -25.29 11.86 6.04
C SER A 282 -25.58 13.24 5.43
N GLY A 283 -25.95 14.24 6.22
CA GLY A 283 -26.19 15.61 5.76
C GLY A 283 -24.93 16.49 5.61
N ILE A 284 -23.75 15.99 5.96
CA ILE A 284 -22.52 16.80 5.97
C ILE A 284 -21.81 16.68 4.62
N GLN A 285 -21.55 17.82 4.00
CA GLN A 285 -20.72 17.89 2.80
C GLN A 285 -19.26 17.60 3.16
N ALA A 286 -18.68 16.60 2.49
CA ALA A 286 -17.30 16.21 2.72
C ALA A 286 -16.32 17.30 2.25
N ASN A 287 -15.25 17.50 3.02
CA ASN A 287 -14.15 18.36 2.61
C ASN A 287 -13.13 17.52 1.81
N PRO A 288 -12.86 17.85 0.53
CA PRO A 288 -11.99 17.05 -0.34
C PRO A 288 -10.49 17.21 -0.08
N ASN A 289 -10.07 17.91 0.98
CA ASN A 289 -8.66 18.29 1.22
C ASN A 289 -7.68 17.13 1.49
N VAL A 290 -8.17 15.88 1.60
CA VAL A 290 -7.32 14.71 1.84
C VAL A 290 -6.95 14.04 0.51
N ASP A 291 -7.94 13.57 -0.24
CA ASP A 291 -7.76 12.92 -1.55
C ASP A 291 -7.67 13.96 -2.68
N THR A 292 -6.51 14.61 -2.75
CA THR A 292 -6.21 15.68 -3.70
C THR A 292 -5.11 15.28 -4.68
N ILE A 293 -5.16 15.85 -5.88
CA ILE A 293 -4.11 15.70 -6.89
C ILE A 293 -2.94 16.64 -6.50
N PRO A 294 -1.68 16.18 -6.57
CA PRO A 294 -0.51 17.02 -6.32
C PRO A 294 -0.50 18.26 -7.21
N GLN A 295 -0.08 19.40 -6.66
CA GLN A 295 -0.09 20.68 -7.39
C GLN A 295 0.82 20.65 -8.63
N GLU A 296 1.84 19.79 -8.62
CA GLU A 296 2.82 19.64 -9.70
C GLU A 296 2.13 19.25 -11.02
N PHE A 297 1.00 18.52 -10.95
CA PHE A 297 0.22 18.12 -12.13
C PHE A 297 -0.48 19.28 -12.83
N PHE A 298 -0.62 20.45 -12.19
CA PHE A 298 -1.00 21.67 -12.92
C PHE A 298 0.05 22.09 -13.97
N GLY A 299 1.28 21.57 -13.89
CA GLY A 299 2.26 21.66 -14.97
C GLY A 299 1.73 21.10 -16.28
N LEU A 300 1.11 19.91 -16.25
CA LEU A 300 0.53 19.25 -17.42
C LEU A 300 -0.65 20.06 -17.98
N VAL A 301 -1.56 20.49 -17.10
CA VAL A 301 -2.70 21.36 -17.47
C VAL A 301 -2.21 22.61 -18.20
N ARG A 302 -1.17 23.28 -17.68
CA ARG A 302 -0.60 24.48 -18.32
C ARG A 302 0.07 24.19 -19.66
N GLN A 303 0.70 23.02 -19.83
CA GLN A 303 1.29 22.61 -21.11
C GLN A 303 0.20 22.42 -22.17
N VAL A 304 -0.90 21.74 -21.82
CA VAL A 304 -2.05 21.56 -22.71
C VAL A 304 -2.67 22.92 -23.06
N MET A 305 -2.92 23.77 -22.07
CA MET A 305 -3.47 25.11 -22.29
C MET A 305 -2.62 25.91 -23.29
N ARG A 306 -1.28 25.86 -23.17
CA ARG A 306 -0.37 26.51 -24.13
C ARG A 306 -0.50 25.91 -25.52
N ARG A 307 -0.55 24.58 -25.63
CA ARG A 307 -0.72 23.86 -26.91
C ARG A 307 -2.03 24.26 -27.61
N LYS A 308 -3.12 24.41 -26.85
CA LYS A 308 -4.45 24.80 -27.35
C LYS A 308 -4.67 26.32 -27.43
N GLY A 309 -3.67 27.14 -27.12
CA GLY A 309 -3.80 28.60 -27.13
C GLY A 309 -4.74 29.19 -26.08
N ILE A 310 -5.07 28.44 -25.03
CA ILE A 310 -6.00 28.86 -23.98
C ILE A 310 -5.26 29.65 -22.90
N SER A 311 -5.59 30.94 -22.77
CA SER A 311 -5.04 31.79 -21.70
C SER A 311 -5.63 31.41 -20.32
N GLN A 312 -4.94 31.79 -19.24
CA GLN A 312 -5.46 31.59 -17.88
C GLN A 312 -6.79 32.33 -17.65
N ARG A 313 -6.99 33.49 -18.30
CA ARG A 313 -8.24 34.25 -18.22
C ARG A 313 -9.37 33.52 -18.96
N ALA A 314 -9.09 33.00 -20.16
CA ALA A 314 -10.04 32.18 -20.90
C ALA A 314 -10.42 30.92 -20.12
N MET A 315 -9.45 30.24 -19.52
CA MET A 315 -9.71 29.07 -18.67
C MET A 315 -10.56 29.39 -17.43
N ALA A 316 -10.28 30.52 -16.76
CA ALA A 316 -11.11 30.95 -15.63
C ALA A 316 -12.56 31.20 -16.05
N ALA A 317 -12.77 31.83 -17.22
CA ALA A 317 -14.09 32.05 -17.80
C ALA A 317 -14.81 30.74 -18.17
N LEU A 318 -14.10 29.79 -18.82
CA LEU A 318 -14.65 28.46 -19.14
C LEU A 318 -15.07 27.70 -17.87
N ARG A 319 -14.32 27.84 -16.78
CA ARG A 319 -14.64 27.23 -15.48
C ARG A 319 -15.74 27.97 -14.70
N GLY A 320 -16.20 29.14 -15.17
CA GLY A 320 -17.14 29.98 -14.42
C GLY A 320 -16.55 30.51 -13.10
N THR A 321 -15.24 30.72 -13.04
CA THR A 321 -14.53 31.20 -11.83
C THR A 321 -13.95 32.58 -12.04
N ALA A 322 -13.80 33.35 -10.95
CA ALA A 322 -13.12 34.64 -11.00
C ALA A 322 -11.66 34.46 -11.46
N TYR A 323 -11.18 35.37 -12.30
CA TYR A 323 -9.78 35.37 -12.72
C TYR A 323 -8.88 35.65 -11.52
N GLY A 324 -7.97 34.71 -11.22
CA GLY A 324 -7.01 34.80 -10.11
C GLY A 324 -5.56 34.61 -10.53
N GLY A 325 -5.26 34.68 -11.84
CA GLY A 325 -3.92 34.43 -12.39
C GLY A 325 -3.32 33.10 -11.91
N THR A 326 -2.08 33.15 -11.39
CA THR A 326 -1.35 31.96 -10.95
C THR A 326 -1.92 31.30 -9.69
N ALA A 327 -2.76 32.00 -8.90
CA ALA A 327 -3.36 31.43 -7.70
C ALA A 327 -4.20 30.17 -7.99
N HIS A 328 -4.78 30.08 -9.19
CA HIS A 328 -5.51 28.90 -9.68
C HIS A 328 -4.65 27.63 -9.83
N PHE A 329 -3.32 27.75 -9.71
CA PHE A 329 -2.37 26.66 -9.91
C PHE A 329 -1.39 26.46 -8.74
N ARG A 330 -1.61 27.11 -7.59
CA ARG A 330 -0.72 27.08 -6.41
C ARG A 330 -1.32 26.31 -5.22
N PHE A 331 -2.20 25.36 -5.50
CA PHE A 331 -2.83 24.50 -4.49
C PHE A 331 -2.93 23.07 -5.04
N SER A 332 -3.18 22.10 -4.17
CA SER A 332 -3.52 20.73 -4.57
C SER A 332 -5.03 20.64 -4.86
N PRO A 333 -5.46 20.51 -6.12
CA PRO A 333 -6.89 20.49 -6.44
C PRO A 333 -7.54 19.18 -5.98
N SER A 334 -8.83 19.27 -5.65
CA SER A 334 -9.64 18.06 -5.52
C SER A 334 -9.73 17.35 -6.88
N ARG A 335 -9.99 16.05 -6.88
CA ARG A 335 -10.20 15.27 -8.10
C ARG A 335 -11.24 15.90 -9.03
N ARG A 336 -12.37 16.35 -8.46
CA ARG A 336 -13.43 17.05 -9.21
C ARG A 336 -12.93 18.33 -9.87
N VAL A 337 -12.16 19.14 -9.15
CA VAL A 337 -11.59 20.37 -9.74
C VAL A 337 -10.61 20.03 -10.86
N PHE A 338 -9.76 19.02 -10.68
CA PHE A 338 -8.82 18.59 -11.72
C PHE A 338 -9.54 18.00 -12.95
N ALA A 339 -10.58 17.19 -12.75
CA ALA A 339 -11.42 16.63 -13.81
C ALA A 339 -12.08 17.74 -14.65
N GLN A 340 -12.57 18.81 -14.02
CA GLN A 340 -13.10 19.97 -14.76
C GLN A 340 -12.07 20.60 -15.71
N TYR A 341 -10.80 20.69 -15.30
CA TYR A 341 -9.75 21.16 -16.21
C TYR A 341 -9.56 20.17 -17.37
N ALA A 342 -9.56 18.87 -17.11
CA ALA A 342 -9.42 17.85 -18.14
C ALA A 342 -10.57 17.86 -19.16
N GLU A 343 -11.82 17.96 -18.68
CA GLU A 343 -13.03 18.01 -19.51
C GLU A 343 -13.07 19.26 -20.39
N LEU A 344 -12.83 20.44 -19.81
CA LEU A 344 -12.83 21.71 -20.57
C LEU A 344 -11.68 21.80 -21.57
N LEU A 345 -10.59 21.10 -21.28
CA LEU A 345 -9.47 20.99 -22.19
C LEU A 345 -9.64 19.87 -23.20
N ASP A 346 -10.64 18.98 -23.08
CA ASP A 346 -10.78 17.77 -23.91
C ASP A 346 -9.46 16.96 -23.97
N GLU A 347 -8.96 16.56 -22.80
CA GLU A 347 -7.72 15.79 -22.65
C GLU A 347 -7.94 14.50 -21.82
N PRO A 348 -8.07 13.34 -22.48
CA PRO A 348 -8.31 12.06 -21.81
C PRO A 348 -7.22 11.68 -20.80
N GLU A 349 -5.95 12.00 -21.07
CA GLU A 349 -4.83 11.70 -20.15
C GLU A 349 -4.94 12.43 -18.82
N LEU A 350 -5.41 13.69 -18.83
CA LEU A 350 -5.65 14.46 -17.61
C LEU A 350 -6.87 13.93 -16.84
N LEU A 351 -7.88 13.45 -17.56
CA LEU A 351 -9.07 12.86 -16.96
C LEU A 351 -8.73 11.54 -16.26
N ALA A 352 -7.92 10.69 -16.90
CA ALA A 352 -7.42 9.43 -16.33
C ALA A 352 -6.68 9.67 -15.00
N LEU A 353 -5.86 10.72 -14.91
CA LEU A 353 -5.20 11.09 -13.65
C LEU A 353 -6.20 11.55 -12.57
N ALA A 354 -7.24 12.31 -12.95
CA ALA A 354 -8.28 12.76 -12.02
C ALA A 354 -9.05 11.56 -11.42
N GLU A 355 -9.37 10.59 -12.27
CA GLU A 355 -10.15 9.39 -11.96
C GLU A 355 -9.28 8.21 -11.49
N SER A 356 -7.97 8.42 -11.35
CA SER A 356 -6.99 7.40 -10.99
C SER A 356 -7.32 6.63 -9.72
N ASP A 357 -6.83 5.40 -9.65
CA ASP A 357 -6.87 4.55 -8.46
C ASP A 357 -5.73 4.88 -7.47
N VAL A 358 -5.09 6.04 -7.63
CA VAL A 358 -3.91 6.47 -6.87
C VAL A 358 -4.26 7.52 -5.84
N PHE A 359 -4.08 7.21 -4.56
CA PHE A 359 -4.04 8.18 -3.48
C PHE A 359 -2.63 8.74 -3.31
N TRP A 360 -2.50 10.06 -3.25
CA TRP A 360 -1.21 10.74 -3.10
C TRP A 360 -0.92 11.06 -1.64
N ASP A 361 -0.23 10.15 -0.95
CA ASP A 361 0.10 10.31 0.46
C ASP A 361 1.42 11.05 0.65
N ARG A 362 1.52 11.83 1.73
CA ARG A 362 2.66 12.70 2.01
C ARG A 362 3.71 11.95 2.82
N VAL A 363 4.97 12.01 2.39
CA VAL A 363 6.13 11.55 3.16
C VAL A 363 6.31 12.44 4.38
N VAL A 364 6.33 11.85 5.58
CA VAL A 364 6.51 12.56 6.86
C VAL A 364 7.85 12.26 7.53
N ALA A 365 8.47 11.13 7.23
CA ALA A 365 9.82 10.79 7.69
C ALA A 365 10.50 9.83 6.72
N ILE A 366 11.82 9.92 6.64
CA ILE A 366 12.70 8.99 5.93
C ILE A 366 13.90 8.78 6.86
N GLU A 367 14.03 7.59 7.42
CA GLU A 367 15.02 7.33 8.49
C GLU A 367 15.80 6.04 8.20
N PRO A 368 17.11 5.98 8.49
CA PRO A 368 17.85 4.73 8.44
C PRO A 368 17.20 3.69 9.36
N ALA A 369 17.00 2.47 8.86
CA ALA A 369 16.30 1.40 9.56
C ALA A 369 17.15 0.12 9.65
N GLY A 370 18.47 0.27 9.71
CA GLY A 370 19.43 -0.82 9.83
C GLY A 370 19.75 -1.51 8.49
N GLU A 371 20.28 -2.72 8.58
CA GLU A 371 20.53 -3.60 7.44
C GLU A 371 19.59 -4.79 7.48
N GLU A 372 19.02 -5.13 6.32
CA GLU A 372 18.10 -6.25 6.18
C GLU A 372 18.34 -7.02 4.91
N GLU A 373 17.90 -8.27 4.91
CA GLU A 373 17.78 -9.03 3.68
C GLU A 373 16.65 -8.45 2.82
N VAL A 374 16.99 -7.94 1.63
CA VAL A 374 16.04 -7.30 0.73
C VAL A 374 15.80 -8.12 -0.53
N TYR A 375 14.59 -7.93 -1.07
CA TYR A 375 14.04 -8.67 -2.20
C TYR A 375 13.52 -7.71 -3.24
N ASP A 376 13.43 -8.19 -4.48
CA ASP A 376 12.91 -7.43 -5.60
C ASP A 376 12.16 -8.33 -6.59
N LEU A 377 11.32 -7.70 -7.43
CA LEU A 377 10.38 -8.35 -8.32
C LEU A 377 10.54 -7.82 -9.75
N THR A 378 10.41 -8.74 -10.73
CA THR A 378 10.33 -8.41 -12.15
C THR A 378 8.89 -8.58 -12.55
N VAL A 379 8.28 -7.44 -12.88
CA VAL A 379 6.90 -7.34 -13.37
C VAL A 379 6.94 -6.78 -14.79
N PRO A 380 6.93 -7.64 -15.83
CA PRO A 380 6.95 -7.19 -17.23
C PRO A 380 5.70 -6.38 -17.57
N GLY A 381 5.85 -5.38 -18.44
CA GLY A 381 4.77 -4.46 -18.81
C GLY A 381 4.73 -3.25 -17.87
N PRO A 382 3.96 -3.26 -16.76
CA PRO A 382 3.84 -2.09 -15.87
C PRO A 382 5.13 -1.68 -15.16
N ALA A 383 6.12 -2.58 -15.04
CA ALA A 383 7.41 -2.35 -14.36
C ALA A 383 7.29 -1.82 -12.91
N CYS A 384 6.18 -2.15 -12.24
CA CYS A 384 5.91 -1.76 -10.87
C CYS A 384 4.94 -2.74 -10.18
N TRP A 385 4.87 -2.67 -8.85
CA TRP A 385 3.87 -3.35 -8.03
C TRP A 385 3.52 -2.52 -6.79
N LEU A 386 2.52 -2.97 -6.03
CA LEU A 386 2.21 -2.41 -4.71
C LEU A 386 3.00 -3.14 -3.61
N ALA A 387 3.86 -2.41 -2.90
CA ALA A 387 4.46 -2.86 -1.64
C ALA A 387 3.83 -2.07 -0.48
N GLU A 388 3.18 -2.74 0.47
CA GLU A 388 2.42 -2.08 1.54
C GLU A 388 1.36 -1.08 1.02
N GLY A 389 0.84 -1.34 -0.19
CA GLY A 389 -0.08 -0.44 -0.90
C GLY A 389 0.58 0.74 -1.62
N ILE A 390 1.91 0.90 -1.54
CA ILE A 390 2.68 1.98 -2.17
C ILE A 390 3.22 1.51 -3.52
N VAL A 391 3.09 2.35 -4.55
CA VAL A 391 3.54 2.05 -5.91
C VAL A 391 5.07 2.07 -5.97
N SER A 392 5.64 0.88 -6.16
CA SER A 392 7.07 0.58 -6.10
C SER A 392 7.54 0.07 -7.46
N HIS A 393 8.68 0.56 -7.95
CA HIS A 393 9.20 0.21 -9.28
C HIS A 393 10.14 -1.00 -9.20
N ASN A 394 10.25 -1.77 -10.29
CA ASN A 394 11.29 -2.80 -10.46
C ASN A 394 12.68 -2.17 -10.28
N SER A 395 13.47 -2.64 -9.33
CA SER A 395 14.90 -2.31 -9.33
C SER A 395 15.67 -3.35 -10.17
N GLY A 396 16.81 -2.95 -10.74
CA GLY A 396 17.72 -3.91 -11.39
C GLY A 396 17.33 -4.56 -12.73
N ALA A 397 16.17 -4.28 -13.35
CA ALA A 397 15.74 -4.97 -14.59
C ALA A 397 16.80 -4.95 -15.72
N ILE A 398 17.40 -3.79 -16.04
CA ILE A 398 18.46 -3.70 -17.07
C ILE A 398 19.68 -4.56 -16.72
N GLU A 399 20.10 -4.57 -15.44
CA GLU A 399 21.29 -5.32 -15.01
C GLU A 399 21.03 -6.84 -15.03
N GLN A 400 19.79 -7.28 -14.82
CA GLN A 400 19.44 -8.70 -14.72
C GLN A 400 18.92 -9.30 -16.04
N ASP A 401 18.15 -8.55 -16.82
CA ASP A 401 17.53 -9.00 -18.08
C ASP A 401 18.51 -8.96 -19.25
N ALA A 402 19.47 -8.04 -19.24
CA ALA A 402 20.42 -7.92 -20.35
C ALA A 402 21.32 -9.16 -20.44
N ASP A 403 21.31 -9.82 -21.61
CA ASP A 403 22.32 -10.83 -21.94
C ASP A 403 23.72 -10.23 -22.06
N LEU A 404 23.79 -8.95 -22.43
CA LEU A 404 25.01 -8.18 -22.64
C LEU A 404 24.85 -6.75 -22.11
N VAL A 405 25.72 -6.33 -21.20
CA VAL A 405 25.85 -4.93 -20.74
C VAL A 405 27.22 -4.41 -21.15
N VAL A 406 27.22 -3.34 -21.96
CA VAL A 406 28.44 -2.70 -22.47
C VAL A 406 28.46 -1.23 -22.05
N PHE A 407 29.54 -0.81 -21.38
CA PHE A 407 29.84 0.60 -21.17
C PHE A 407 30.79 1.11 -22.26
N ILE A 408 30.54 2.32 -22.75
CA ILE A 408 31.37 3.00 -23.75
C ILE A 408 31.99 4.21 -23.06
N HIS A 409 33.24 4.07 -22.61
CA HIS A 409 33.98 5.13 -21.95
C HIS A 409 34.86 5.87 -22.95
N ARG A 410 34.55 7.15 -23.15
CA ARG A 410 35.34 8.06 -23.98
C ARG A 410 36.12 8.97 -23.03
N PRO A 411 37.45 8.87 -22.91
CA PRO A 411 38.21 9.84 -22.15
C PRO A 411 37.92 11.23 -22.71
N GLU A 412 37.54 12.17 -21.84
CA GLU A 412 37.34 13.55 -22.24
C GLU A 412 38.68 14.09 -22.78
N GLY A 413 38.76 14.30 -24.09
CA GLY A 413 39.87 15.01 -24.70
C GLY A 413 39.98 16.41 -24.12
N LYS A 414 41.20 16.96 -24.08
CA LYS A 414 41.44 18.37 -23.74
C LYS A 414 40.42 19.26 -24.48
N LYS A 415 39.75 20.18 -23.76
CA LYS A 415 38.83 21.17 -24.35
C LYS A 415 39.46 21.77 -25.62
N GLY A 416 38.87 21.50 -26.78
CA GLY A 416 39.31 22.01 -28.09
C GLY A 416 39.86 20.98 -29.08
N SER A 417 39.99 19.69 -28.74
CA SER A 417 40.37 18.68 -29.75
C SER A 417 39.16 18.26 -30.60
N ASP A 418 39.04 18.81 -31.79
CA ASP A 418 38.02 18.45 -32.79
C ASP A 418 38.45 17.23 -33.62
N ALA A 419 39.15 16.29 -32.99
CA ALA A 419 39.64 15.10 -33.66
C ALA A 419 38.44 14.25 -34.13
N PRO A 420 38.34 13.92 -35.44
CA PRO A 420 37.23 13.14 -35.97
C PRO A 420 37.20 11.72 -35.42
N VAL A 421 38.34 11.21 -34.94
CA VAL A 421 38.53 9.87 -34.36
C VAL A 421 39.01 9.99 -32.93
N VAL A 422 38.37 9.25 -32.01
CA VAL A 422 38.69 9.26 -30.57
C VAL A 422 38.86 7.83 -30.07
N GLU A 423 39.96 7.58 -29.37
CA GLU A 423 40.16 6.31 -28.66
C GLU A 423 39.08 6.14 -27.59
N THR A 424 38.39 5.01 -27.62
CA THR A 424 37.22 4.72 -26.78
C THR A 424 37.40 3.36 -26.14
N GLU A 425 37.27 3.29 -24.82
CA GLU A 425 37.27 2.04 -24.09
C GLU A 425 35.86 1.45 -24.07
N ILE A 426 35.77 0.19 -24.51
CA ILE A 426 34.56 -0.62 -24.48
C ILE A 426 34.71 -1.59 -23.32
N ILE A 427 33.77 -1.57 -22.38
CA ILE A 427 33.79 -2.42 -21.18
C ILE A 427 32.55 -3.33 -21.24
N ILE A 428 32.76 -4.62 -21.47
CA ILE A 428 31.73 -5.65 -21.35
C ILE A 428 31.60 -5.98 -19.86
N ALA A 429 30.63 -5.35 -19.19
CA ALA A 429 30.39 -5.53 -17.77
C ALA A 429 29.55 -6.79 -17.45
N LYS A 430 28.73 -7.25 -18.40
CA LYS A 430 27.96 -8.50 -18.29
C LYS A 430 27.87 -9.16 -19.65
N GLN A 431 28.09 -10.47 -19.73
CA GLN A 431 27.84 -11.27 -20.92
C GLN A 431 27.42 -12.68 -20.51
N ARG A 432 26.18 -13.08 -20.78
CA ARG A 432 25.58 -14.33 -20.26
C ARG A 432 26.25 -15.59 -20.80
N ASN A 433 26.68 -15.56 -22.07
CA ASN A 433 27.24 -16.70 -22.79
C ASN A 433 28.69 -16.45 -23.28
N GLY A 434 29.41 -15.52 -22.66
CA GLY A 434 30.75 -15.15 -23.12
C GLY A 434 31.55 -14.37 -22.09
N PRO A 435 32.85 -14.13 -22.36
CA PRO A 435 33.73 -13.46 -21.41
C PRO A 435 33.34 -11.99 -21.22
N THR A 436 33.58 -11.48 -20.01
CA THR A 436 33.61 -10.04 -19.71
C THR A 436 35.03 -9.51 -19.88
N GLY A 437 35.18 -8.19 -19.98
CA GLY A 437 36.49 -7.56 -20.14
C GLY A 437 36.39 -6.17 -20.75
N SER A 438 37.52 -5.50 -20.90
CA SER A 438 37.60 -4.23 -21.64
C SER A 438 38.59 -4.32 -22.80
N PHE A 439 38.29 -3.57 -23.85
CA PHE A 439 39.17 -3.41 -25.01
C PHE A 439 38.97 -2.02 -25.61
N ARG A 440 39.93 -1.58 -26.43
CA ARG A 440 39.93 -0.24 -27.02
C ARG A 440 39.58 -0.29 -28.49
N LEU A 441 38.73 0.64 -28.91
CA LEU A 441 38.38 0.89 -30.30
C LEU A 441 38.60 2.36 -30.64
N LEU A 442 38.70 2.66 -31.93
CA LEU A 442 38.69 4.02 -32.46
C LEU A 442 37.25 4.38 -32.85
N PHE A 443 36.67 5.39 -32.20
CA PHE A 443 35.32 5.89 -32.52
C PHE A 443 35.39 7.09 -33.46
N HIS A 444 34.79 6.97 -34.64
CA HIS A 444 34.70 8.06 -35.61
C HIS A 444 33.40 8.85 -35.42
N ARG A 445 33.51 10.11 -35.00
CA ARG A 445 32.37 10.97 -34.62
C ARG A 445 31.41 11.23 -35.78
N SER A 446 31.92 11.54 -36.96
CA SER A 446 31.11 11.90 -38.13
C SER A 446 30.27 10.75 -38.69
N TYR A 447 30.65 9.50 -38.40
CA TYR A 447 29.99 8.30 -38.93
C TYR A 447 29.39 7.43 -37.82
N ALA A 448 29.48 7.84 -36.55
CA ALA A 448 29.06 7.06 -35.38
C ALA A 448 29.51 5.58 -35.44
N SER A 449 30.75 5.35 -35.89
CA SER A 449 31.27 4.01 -36.22
C SER A 449 32.52 3.70 -35.41
N PHE A 450 32.74 2.41 -35.10
CA PHE A 450 33.92 1.93 -34.39
C PHE A 450 34.86 1.15 -35.31
N TYR A 451 36.16 1.36 -35.15
CA TYR A 451 37.22 0.72 -35.92
C TYR A 451 38.23 0.06 -34.98
N SER A 452 38.84 -1.03 -35.45
CA SER A 452 39.98 -1.62 -34.77
C SER A 452 41.14 -0.63 -34.75
N PRO A 453 41.85 -0.44 -33.62
CA PRO A 453 43.15 0.19 -33.63
C PRO A 453 44.08 -0.74 -34.43
N THR A 454 44.45 -0.36 -35.65
CA THR A 454 45.40 -1.14 -36.46
C THR A 454 46.69 -1.30 -35.68
N LYS A 455 47.08 -2.56 -35.40
CA LYS A 455 48.49 -2.88 -35.12
C LYS A 455 49.22 -2.91 -36.46
N GLU A 456 50.41 -2.34 -36.50
CA GLU A 456 51.33 -2.45 -37.63
C GLU A 456 51.45 -3.92 -38.09
N ALA A 457 51.61 -4.09 -39.39
CA ALA A 457 51.68 -5.37 -40.07
C ALA A 457 52.70 -6.31 -39.41
N GLU A 458 52.23 -7.44 -38.87
CA GLU A 458 53.09 -8.61 -38.76
C GLU A 458 53.24 -9.18 -40.17
N GLU A 459 54.44 -9.03 -40.75
CA GLU A 459 54.87 -9.81 -41.91
C GLU A 459 54.74 -11.29 -41.54
N VAL A 460 53.85 -12.00 -42.23
CA VAL A 460 53.75 -13.46 -42.16
C VAL A 460 54.78 -14.02 -43.15
N PRO A 461 55.86 -14.69 -42.70
CA PRO A 461 56.76 -15.39 -43.61
C PRO A 461 56.12 -16.75 -43.95
N PHE A 462 55.72 -16.89 -45.22
CA PHE A 462 55.31 -18.10 -45.97
C PHE A 462 54.56 -19.22 -45.26
#